data_AF-A0A945DT34-F1
#
_entry.id   AF-A0A945DT34-F1
#
_cell.length_a   1.000
_cell.length_b   1.000
_cell.length_c   1.000
_cell.angle_alpha   90.00
_cell.angle_beta   90.00
_cell.angle_gamma   90.00
#
_symmetry.space_group_name_H-M   'P 1'
#
loop_
_entity.id
_entity.type
_entity.pdbx_description
1 polymer ?
#
loop_
_entity_poly.entity_id
_entity_poly.type
_entity_poly.pdbx_seq_one_letter_code
_entity_poly.pdbx_strand_id
1 'polypeptide(L)'
;MKFSRNELKFAVRWAALGRNVPVGLADDLAKAAMGLAAAGIDPLKNIVSALGQLDMHHRWGNMRDSATLSVIEAGPVLSDSLVTGETVLPPNAVLDNPVLLVGYLCHSPISPPVKLGWQSRGSECVLVVGGSGLSSILGGGLETLHVETAVDLSYRWAVEPPELISAESIRQNRITTRELGVELSEADWHSLWRFTQQALSKSSKESRLSGAGASLVDID
;
A
#
# COMPACT_ATOMS: atom_id res chain seq x y z
N MET A 1 -7.00 -13.89 10.52
CA MET A 1 -5.93 -14.09 11.52
C MET A 1 -5.49 -12.77 12.09
N LYS A 2 -4.93 -12.74 13.32
CA LYS A 2 -4.53 -11.49 13.98
C LYS A 2 -3.01 -11.38 14.03
N PHE A 3 -2.47 -10.26 13.60
CA PHE A 3 -1.03 -10.00 13.56
C PHE A 3 -0.71 -8.65 14.18
N SER A 4 0.48 -8.52 14.75
CA SER A 4 0.98 -7.21 15.17
C SER A 4 1.24 -6.32 13.96
N ARG A 5 1.16 -5.00 14.17
CA ARG A 5 1.53 -4.01 13.17
C ARG A 5 2.99 -4.16 12.69
N ASN A 6 3.88 -4.59 13.57
CA ASN A 6 5.29 -4.82 13.23
C ASN A 6 5.45 -6.05 12.33
N GLU A 7 4.71 -7.14 12.57
CA GLU A 7 4.71 -8.32 11.69
C GLU A 7 4.18 -7.97 10.30
N LEU A 8 3.09 -7.20 10.22
CA LEU A 8 2.56 -6.71 8.93
C LEU A 8 3.61 -5.87 8.19
N LYS A 9 4.18 -4.87 8.86
CA LYS A 9 5.21 -3.99 8.26
C LYS A 9 6.42 -4.80 7.78
N PHE A 10 6.88 -5.74 8.61
CA PHE A 10 8.00 -6.63 8.27
C PHE A 10 7.67 -7.48 7.03
N ALA A 11 6.56 -8.21 7.06
CA ALA A 11 6.20 -9.13 5.98
C ALA A 11 6.03 -8.41 4.65
N VAL A 12 5.36 -7.26 4.63
CA VAL A 12 5.14 -6.46 3.41
C VAL A 12 6.47 -5.94 2.85
N ARG A 13 7.33 -5.36 3.70
CA ARG A 13 8.64 -4.87 3.27
C ARG A 13 9.46 -5.97 2.62
N TRP A 14 9.56 -7.13 3.28
CA TRP A 14 10.36 -8.23 2.76
C TRP A 14 9.73 -8.92 1.55
N ALA A 15 8.41 -8.94 1.45
CA ALA A 15 7.72 -9.38 0.24
C ALA A 15 8.07 -8.50 -0.97
N ALA A 16 8.08 -7.18 -0.79
CA ALA A 16 8.50 -6.24 -1.82
C ALA A 16 9.96 -6.46 -2.24
N LEU A 17 10.87 -6.59 -1.27
CA LEU A 17 12.27 -6.92 -1.55
C LEU A 17 12.41 -8.25 -2.32
N GLY A 18 11.57 -9.25 -2.00
CA GLY A 18 11.58 -10.55 -2.69
C GLY A 18 11.19 -10.45 -4.16
N ARG A 19 10.57 -9.34 -4.55
CA ARG A 19 10.15 -8.99 -5.90
C ARG A 19 11.07 -7.95 -6.55
N ASN A 20 12.28 -7.78 -6.03
CA ASN A 20 13.27 -6.81 -6.51
C ASN A 20 12.78 -5.35 -6.46
N VAL A 21 11.83 -5.03 -5.58
CA VAL A 21 11.43 -3.65 -5.32
C VAL A 21 12.57 -2.91 -4.60
N PRO A 22 12.97 -1.70 -5.05
CA PRO A 22 13.98 -0.89 -4.37
C PRO A 22 13.64 -0.67 -2.91
N VAL A 23 14.66 -0.64 -2.05
CA VAL A 23 14.47 -0.59 -0.58
C VAL A 23 13.60 0.58 -0.12
N GLY A 24 13.76 1.76 -0.72
CA GLY A 24 12.93 2.93 -0.39
C GLY A 24 11.44 2.69 -0.70
N LEU A 25 11.13 2.18 -1.90
CA LEU A 25 9.76 1.86 -2.30
C LEU A 25 9.17 0.72 -1.47
N ALA A 26 9.99 -0.27 -1.06
CA ALA A 26 9.57 -1.34 -0.18
C ALA A 26 9.20 -0.82 1.23
N ASP A 27 9.98 0.13 1.76
CA ASP A 27 9.69 0.79 3.04
C ASP A 27 8.41 1.62 2.95
N ASP A 28 8.21 2.35 1.86
CA ASP A 28 7.01 3.17 1.65
C ASP A 28 5.76 2.32 1.43
N LEU A 29 5.86 1.20 0.69
CA LEU A 29 4.76 0.23 0.58
C LEU A 29 4.37 -0.36 1.95
N ALA A 30 5.36 -0.68 2.78
CA ALA A 30 5.10 -1.18 4.13
C ALA A 30 4.43 -0.13 5.04
N LYS A 31 4.79 1.15 4.91
CA LYS A 31 4.06 2.25 5.55
C LYS A 31 2.64 2.36 5.00
N ALA A 32 2.46 2.25 3.69
CA ALA A 32 1.15 2.31 3.05
C ALA A 32 0.21 1.22 3.57
N ALA A 33 0.69 -0.03 3.65
CA ALA A 33 -0.01 -1.15 4.24
C ALA A 33 -0.48 -0.84 5.68
N MET A 34 0.41 -0.26 6.48
CA MET A 34 0.12 0.14 7.85
C MET A 34 -0.93 1.25 7.95
N GLY A 35 -0.98 2.17 6.97
CA GLY A 35 -1.98 3.23 6.90
C GLY A 35 -3.38 2.68 6.63
N LEU A 36 -3.50 1.74 5.68
CA LEU A 36 -4.75 1.05 5.37
C LEU A 36 -5.22 0.16 6.52
N ALA A 37 -4.32 -0.64 7.09
CA ALA A 37 -4.62 -1.48 8.24
C ALA A 37 -5.13 -0.66 9.43
N ALA A 38 -4.49 0.49 9.70
CA ALA A 38 -4.94 1.38 10.77
C ALA A 38 -6.33 1.98 10.51
N ALA A 39 -6.76 2.08 9.24
CA ALA A 39 -8.13 2.47 8.90
C ALA A 39 -9.15 1.31 8.96
N GLY A 40 -8.70 0.09 9.27
CA GLY A 40 -9.53 -1.11 9.28
C GLY A 40 -9.71 -1.75 7.90
N ILE A 41 -8.83 -1.43 6.94
CA ILE A 41 -8.82 -2.05 5.61
C ILE A 41 -7.69 -3.09 5.60
N ASP A 42 -8.02 -4.35 5.31
CA ASP A 42 -7.00 -5.37 5.04
C ASP A 42 -6.27 -5.04 3.73
N PRO A 43 -4.95 -4.74 3.77
CA PRO A 43 -4.23 -4.34 2.56
C PRO A 43 -3.71 -5.53 1.75
N LEU A 44 -3.75 -6.77 2.27
CA LEU A 44 -2.95 -7.87 1.75
C LEU A 44 -3.32 -8.26 0.33
N LYS A 45 -4.61 -8.37 0.02
CA LYS A 45 -5.08 -8.75 -1.31
C LYS A 45 -4.55 -7.81 -2.39
N ASN A 46 -4.59 -6.51 -2.14
CA ASN A 46 -4.09 -5.50 -3.07
C ASN A 46 -2.57 -5.47 -3.16
N ILE A 47 -1.86 -5.69 -2.04
CA ILE A 47 -0.39 -5.79 -2.04
C ILE A 47 0.07 -7.02 -2.82
N VAL A 48 -0.53 -8.18 -2.56
CA VAL A 48 -0.21 -9.42 -3.26
C VAL A 48 -0.49 -9.27 -4.77
N SER A 49 -1.60 -8.64 -5.13
CA SER A 49 -1.92 -8.32 -6.53
C SER A 49 -0.85 -7.43 -7.16
N ALA A 50 -0.53 -6.28 -6.54
CA ALA A 50 0.47 -5.34 -7.04
C ALA A 50 1.85 -5.99 -7.21
N LEU A 51 2.31 -6.74 -6.20
CA LEU A 51 3.58 -7.46 -6.25
C LEU A 51 3.57 -8.58 -7.30
N GLY A 52 2.43 -9.24 -7.50
CA GLY A 52 2.24 -10.29 -8.49
C GLY A 52 2.32 -9.78 -9.93
N GLN A 53 1.92 -8.54 -10.17
CA GLN A 53 1.91 -7.91 -11.50
C GLN A 53 3.28 -7.35 -11.93
N LEU A 54 4.22 -7.15 -11.01
CA LEU A 54 5.56 -6.67 -11.35
C LEU A 54 6.33 -7.69 -12.22
N ASP A 55 7.00 -7.24 -13.28
CA ASP A 55 8.00 -8.07 -13.95
C ASP A 55 9.19 -8.30 -13.01
N MET A 56 9.84 -9.46 -13.10
CA MET A 56 11.06 -9.70 -12.31
C MET A 56 12.21 -8.76 -12.65
N HIS A 57 12.21 -8.21 -13.86
CA HIS A 57 13.16 -7.24 -14.38
C HIS A 57 12.51 -5.87 -14.59
N HIS A 58 11.49 -5.54 -13.77
CA HIS A 58 10.84 -4.23 -13.80
C HIS A 58 11.88 -3.11 -13.75
N ARG A 59 11.79 -2.17 -14.70
CA ARG A 59 12.72 -1.04 -14.81
C ARG A 59 12.20 0.14 -14.01
N TRP A 60 12.64 0.23 -12.77
CA TRP A 60 12.31 1.34 -11.87
C TRP A 60 12.83 2.68 -12.39
N GLY A 61 12.08 3.75 -12.10
CA GLY A 61 12.38 5.12 -12.47
C GLY A 61 11.85 5.55 -13.84
N ASN A 62 11.14 4.68 -14.58
CA ASN A 62 10.63 5.00 -15.91
C ASN A 62 9.09 5.00 -15.99
N MET A 63 8.47 6.00 -15.35
CA MET A 63 7.01 6.16 -15.34
C MET A 63 6.44 6.88 -16.57
N ARG A 64 7.25 7.63 -17.33
CA ARG A 64 6.74 8.53 -18.39
C ARG A 64 6.19 7.83 -19.62
N ASP A 65 6.66 6.61 -19.91
CA ASP A 65 6.32 5.88 -21.13
C ASP A 65 5.33 4.72 -20.88
N SER A 66 4.83 4.57 -19.66
CA SER A 66 4.02 3.42 -19.27
C SER A 66 2.52 3.73 -19.42
N ALA A 67 1.81 2.91 -20.21
CA ALA A 67 0.35 2.98 -20.35
C ALA A 67 -0.40 2.64 -19.05
N THR A 68 0.27 1.97 -18.12
CA THR A 68 -0.24 1.60 -16.81
C THR A 68 0.88 1.76 -15.79
N LEU A 69 0.59 2.42 -14.67
CA LEU A 69 1.53 2.68 -13.61
C LEU A 69 1.35 1.68 -12.47
N SER A 70 2.45 1.09 -12.01
CA SER A 70 2.42 0.37 -10.74
C SER A 70 2.33 1.36 -9.60
N VAL A 71 1.36 1.17 -8.71
CA VAL A 71 1.21 1.99 -7.51
C VAL A 71 2.40 1.88 -6.57
N ILE A 72 3.17 0.79 -6.64
CA ILE A 72 4.39 0.62 -5.83
C ILE A 72 5.45 1.66 -6.22
N GLU A 73 5.52 2.00 -7.51
CA GLU A 73 6.44 3.00 -8.06
C GLU A 73 5.84 4.40 -8.06
N ALA A 74 4.60 4.54 -8.54
CA ALA A 74 3.92 5.81 -8.70
C ALA A 74 3.31 6.34 -7.39
N GLY A 75 3.05 5.48 -6.41
CA GLY A 75 2.38 5.82 -5.16
C GLY A 75 3.06 6.95 -4.38
N PRO A 76 4.37 6.83 -4.06
CA PRO A 76 5.11 7.89 -3.39
C PRO A 76 5.08 9.22 -4.17
N VAL A 77 5.33 9.17 -5.48
CA VAL A 77 5.36 10.36 -6.34
C VAL A 77 3.99 11.04 -6.40
N LEU A 78 2.92 10.28 -6.59
CA LEU A 78 1.55 10.80 -6.57
C LEU A 78 1.20 11.37 -5.20
N SER A 79 1.66 10.73 -4.12
CA SER A 79 1.39 11.24 -2.78
C SER A 79 2.08 12.57 -2.51
N ASP A 80 3.33 12.73 -2.92
CA ASP A 80 4.06 13.99 -2.81
C ASP A 80 3.41 15.07 -3.69
N SER A 81 3.08 14.75 -4.94
CA SER A 81 2.34 15.64 -5.85
C SER A 81 1.04 16.16 -5.26
N LEU A 82 0.27 15.29 -4.61
CA LEU A 82 -0.99 15.67 -3.96
C LEU A 82 -0.75 16.53 -2.72
N VAL A 83 0.37 16.36 -2.01
CA VAL A 83 0.70 17.19 -0.84
C VAL A 83 1.23 18.56 -1.26
N THR A 84 2.08 18.63 -2.28
CA THR A 84 2.69 19.88 -2.75
C THR A 84 1.78 20.66 -3.69
N GLY A 85 0.80 20.01 -4.31
CA GLY A 85 -0.02 20.57 -5.39
C GLY A 85 0.68 20.60 -6.74
N GLU A 86 1.89 20.03 -6.86
CA GLU A 86 2.63 19.96 -8.11
C GLU A 86 2.23 18.71 -8.90
N THR A 87 1.69 18.89 -10.11
CA THR A 87 1.35 17.77 -10.99
C THR A 87 2.60 17.16 -11.61
N VAL A 88 3.04 16.01 -11.09
CA VAL A 88 4.23 15.30 -11.59
C VAL A 88 3.88 14.19 -12.59
N LEU A 89 2.65 13.68 -12.56
CA LEU A 89 2.17 12.61 -13.44
C LEU A 89 0.95 13.05 -14.27
N PRO A 90 0.72 12.40 -15.44
CA PRO A 90 -0.34 12.81 -16.35
C PRO A 90 -1.74 12.74 -15.72
N PRO A 91 -2.66 13.64 -16.11
CA PRO A 91 -4.06 13.52 -15.74
C PRO A 91 -4.62 12.19 -16.28
N ASN A 92 -5.44 11.51 -15.48
CA ASN A 92 -5.99 10.17 -15.75
C ASN A 92 -4.91 9.07 -15.79
N ALA A 93 -4.02 9.05 -14.80
CA ALA A 93 -3.12 7.93 -14.62
C ALA A 93 -3.90 6.61 -14.45
N VAL A 94 -3.54 5.60 -15.24
CA VAL A 94 -4.08 4.25 -15.11
C VAL A 94 -3.24 3.50 -14.08
N LEU A 95 -3.82 3.18 -12.91
CA LEU A 95 -3.11 2.53 -11.80
C LEU A 95 -3.60 1.11 -11.55
N ASP A 96 -2.66 0.21 -11.29
CA ASP A 96 -2.93 -1.21 -10.98
C ASP A 96 -3.73 -1.42 -9.69
N ASN A 97 -3.43 -0.69 -8.62
CA ASN A 97 -3.99 -0.89 -7.28
C ASN A 97 -4.22 0.47 -6.58
N PRO A 98 -5.24 1.25 -6.98
CA PRO A 98 -5.43 2.63 -6.53
C PRO A 98 -5.69 2.76 -5.02
N VAL A 99 -6.25 1.74 -4.35
CA VAL A 99 -6.43 1.80 -2.88
C VAL A 99 -5.10 1.89 -2.14
N LEU A 100 -3.99 1.36 -2.69
CA LEU A 100 -2.69 1.45 -2.04
C LEU A 100 -2.19 2.90 -2.00
N LEU A 101 -2.57 3.74 -2.98
CA LEU A 101 -2.30 5.18 -2.96
C LEU A 101 -2.82 5.84 -1.67
N VAL A 102 -4.01 5.43 -1.20
CA VAL A 102 -4.55 5.91 0.08
C VAL A 102 -3.65 5.54 1.26
N GLY A 103 -3.08 4.34 1.24
CA GLY A 103 -2.09 3.94 2.23
C GLY A 103 -0.90 4.89 2.29
N TYR A 104 -0.35 5.30 1.13
CA TYR A 104 0.74 6.28 1.08
C TYR A 104 0.30 7.63 1.67
N LEU A 105 -0.89 8.11 1.28
CA LEU A 105 -1.45 9.38 1.76
C LEU A 105 -1.83 9.36 3.25
N CYS A 106 -2.05 8.20 3.87
CA CYS A 106 -2.38 8.12 5.30
C CYS A 106 -1.28 8.66 6.22
N HIS A 107 -0.05 8.80 5.73
CA HIS A 107 1.09 9.33 6.48
C HIS A 107 1.52 10.73 6.03
N SER A 108 0.78 11.31 5.07
CA SER A 108 1.07 12.62 4.51
C SER A 108 -0.12 13.54 4.75
N PRO A 109 0.00 14.55 5.64
CA PRO A 109 -1.12 15.44 5.94
C PRO A 109 -1.47 16.28 4.71
N ILE A 110 -2.72 16.16 4.24
CA ILE A 110 -3.22 16.85 3.05
C ILE A 110 -4.33 17.84 3.42
N SER A 111 -4.18 19.08 2.98
CA SER A 111 -5.16 20.14 3.17
C SER A 111 -5.20 21.05 1.95
N PRO A 112 -6.36 21.26 1.30
CA PRO A 112 -7.68 20.69 1.64
C PRO A 112 -7.73 19.17 1.39
N PRO A 113 -8.68 18.42 1.99
CA PRO A 113 -8.79 16.98 1.74
C PRO A 113 -8.96 16.66 0.26
N VAL A 114 -8.48 15.50 -0.18
CA VAL A 114 -8.58 15.03 -1.56
C VAL A 114 -9.56 13.86 -1.66
N LYS A 115 -10.43 13.89 -2.67
CA LYS A 115 -11.23 12.75 -3.11
C LYS A 115 -10.45 12.00 -4.18
N LEU A 116 -10.29 10.70 -4.01
CA LEU A 116 -9.74 9.76 -4.98
C LEU A 116 -10.87 8.85 -5.46
N GLY A 117 -11.06 8.68 -6.76
CA GLY A 117 -12.16 7.89 -7.30
C GLY A 117 -11.75 7.03 -8.48
N TRP A 118 -12.33 5.83 -8.57
CA TRP A 118 -12.18 4.90 -9.70
C TRP A 118 -13.44 4.04 -9.89
N GLN A 119 -13.55 3.37 -11.02
CA GLN A 119 -14.61 2.39 -11.28
C GLN A 119 -14.12 0.98 -10.94
N SER A 120 -14.90 0.21 -10.20
CA SER A 120 -14.62 -1.20 -9.90
C SER A 120 -15.92 -2.00 -9.88
N ARG A 121 -15.94 -3.15 -10.57
CA ARG A 121 -17.09 -4.08 -10.60
C ARG A 121 -18.43 -3.41 -10.95
N GLY A 122 -18.40 -2.42 -11.85
CA GLY A 122 -19.58 -1.67 -12.28
C GLY A 122 -20.11 -0.66 -11.26
N SER A 123 -19.36 -0.38 -10.20
CA SER A 123 -19.66 0.65 -9.19
C SER A 123 -18.52 1.66 -9.07
N GLU A 124 -18.89 2.91 -8.76
CA GLU A 124 -17.90 3.93 -8.39
C GLU A 124 -17.38 3.66 -6.97
N CYS A 125 -16.06 3.73 -6.80
CA CYS A 125 -15.40 3.70 -5.52
C CYS A 125 -14.70 5.05 -5.31
N VAL A 126 -15.02 5.73 -4.21
CA VAL A 126 -14.44 7.05 -3.85
C VAL A 126 -13.91 7.00 -2.42
N LEU A 127 -12.67 7.42 -2.23
CA LEU A 127 -12.01 7.56 -0.94
C LEU A 127 -11.69 9.03 -0.68
N VAL A 128 -11.84 9.49 0.57
CA VAL A 128 -11.48 10.86 0.97
C VAL A 128 -10.33 10.81 1.95
N VAL A 129 -9.24 11.51 1.64
CA VAL A 129 -8.04 11.57 2.47
C VAL A 129 -7.74 13.02 2.83
N GLY A 130 -7.48 13.30 4.11
CA GLY A 130 -7.15 14.65 4.58
C GLY A 130 -5.99 14.66 5.57
N GLY A 131 -5.87 15.75 6.34
CA GLY A 131 -4.76 15.96 7.28
C GLY A 131 -4.60 14.87 8.34
N SER A 132 -5.67 14.13 8.65
CA SER A 132 -5.65 13.00 9.58
C SER A 132 -5.57 11.63 8.87
N GLY A 133 -5.30 11.57 7.56
CA GLY A 133 -5.32 10.36 6.76
C GLY A 133 -6.71 10.06 6.16
N LEU A 134 -7.00 8.78 5.87
CA LEU A 134 -8.30 8.37 5.33
C LEU A 134 -9.43 8.79 6.28
N SER A 135 -10.43 9.48 5.76
CA SER A 135 -11.57 10.03 6.51
C SER A 135 -12.92 9.45 6.09
N SER A 136 -13.08 9.04 4.82
CA SER A 136 -14.28 8.33 4.40
C SER A 136 -14.06 7.42 3.19
N ILE A 137 -14.97 6.44 3.06
CA ILE A 137 -15.06 5.49 1.95
C ILE A 137 -16.48 5.55 1.40
N LEU A 138 -16.62 5.55 0.08
CA LEU A 138 -17.88 5.45 -0.66
C LEU A 138 -17.73 4.41 -1.77
N GLY A 139 -18.72 3.55 -1.91
CA GLY A 139 -18.76 2.54 -2.96
C GLY A 139 -19.73 1.41 -2.63
N GLY A 140 -19.84 0.42 -3.54
CA GLY A 140 -20.73 -0.74 -3.37
C GLY A 140 -20.35 -1.69 -2.23
N GLY A 141 -19.27 -1.41 -1.47
CA GLY A 141 -18.76 -2.21 -0.36
C GLY A 141 -17.22 -2.26 -0.35
N LEU A 142 -16.61 -2.89 0.65
CA LEU A 142 -15.14 -3.04 0.73
C LEU A 142 -14.57 -3.85 -0.46
N GLU A 143 -15.39 -4.66 -1.12
CA GLU A 143 -14.98 -5.43 -2.29
C GLU A 143 -14.57 -4.56 -3.49
N THR A 144 -15.10 -3.32 -3.59
CA THR A 144 -14.75 -2.39 -4.68
C THR A 144 -13.36 -1.77 -4.51
N LEU A 145 -12.72 -1.95 -3.35
CA LEU A 145 -11.35 -1.52 -3.08
C LEU A 145 -10.31 -2.34 -3.83
N HIS A 146 -10.65 -3.59 -4.16
CA HIS A 146 -9.85 -4.43 -5.02
C HIS A 146 -10.27 -4.22 -6.47
N VAL A 147 -9.27 -4.07 -7.34
CA VAL A 147 -9.46 -4.00 -8.78
C VAL A 147 -8.74 -5.18 -9.44
N GLU A 148 -9.37 -5.78 -10.45
CA GLU A 148 -8.83 -6.94 -11.16
C GLU A 148 -7.83 -6.53 -12.25
N THR A 149 -8.05 -5.34 -12.82
CA THR A 149 -7.17 -4.71 -13.80
C THR A 149 -6.89 -3.29 -13.35
N ALA A 150 -5.85 -2.69 -13.93
CA ALA A 150 -5.60 -1.27 -13.72
C ALA A 150 -6.79 -0.42 -14.15
N VAL A 151 -6.99 0.70 -13.45
CA VAL A 151 -8.15 1.58 -13.60
C VAL A 151 -7.73 3.04 -13.69
N ASP A 152 -8.55 3.84 -14.34
CA ASP A 152 -8.38 5.29 -14.36
C ASP A 152 -8.56 5.87 -12.96
N LEU A 153 -7.52 6.52 -12.44
CA LEU A 153 -7.60 7.27 -11.20
C LEU A 153 -8.10 8.69 -11.49
N SER A 154 -9.19 9.06 -10.83
CA SER A 154 -9.64 10.44 -10.72
C SER A 154 -9.30 11.01 -9.34
N TYR A 155 -8.92 12.28 -9.27
CA TYR A 155 -8.77 12.97 -7.99
C TYR A 155 -9.21 14.42 -8.07
N ARG A 156 -9.84 14.91 -7.00
CA ARG A 156 -10.36 16.28 -6.88
C ARG A 156 -10.34 16.74 -5.42
N TRP A 157 -10.10 18.02 -5.18
CA TRP A 157 -10.21 18.59 -3.83
C TRP A 157 -11.64 18.47 -3.29
N ALA A 158 -11.76 17.96 -2.07
CA ALA A 158 -13.04 17.70 -1.41
C ALA A 158 -13.55 18.95 -0.69
N VAL A 159 -14.85 19.23 -0.86
CA VAL A 159 -15.54 20.27 -0.07
C VAL A 159 -16.18 19.66 1.19
N GLU A 160 -16.76 18.45 1.10
CA GLU A 160 -17.32 17.69 2.24
C GLU A 160 -17.18 16.16 2.04
N PRO A 161 -16.96 15.38 3.12
CA PRO A 161 -16.87 13.92 3.08
C PRO A 161 -18.27 13.26 3.18
N PRO A 162 -18.68 12.41 2.21
CA PRO A 162 -19.84 11.52 2.34
C PRO A 162 -19.42 10.17 3.01
N GLU A 163 -20.33 9.42 3.65
CA GLU A 163 -19.95 8.26 4.50
C GLU A 163 -20.62 6.91 4.19
N LEU A 164 -19.78 5.87 3.99
CA LEU A 164 -20.11 4.44 4.14
C LEU A 164 -19.31 3.80 5.29
N ILE A 165 -18.09 4.31 5.54
CA ILE A 165 -17.31 4.14 6.78
C ILE A 165 -17.01 5.55 7.29
N SER A 166 -17.48 5.87 8.49
CA SER A 166 -17.35 7.20 9.08
C SER A 166 -15.94 7.47 9.61
N ALA A 167 -15.61 8.76 9.75
CA ALA A 167 -14.37 9.17 10.37
C ALA A 167 -14.21 8.62 11.80
N GLU A 168 -15.33 8.39 12.51
CA GLU A 168 -15.33 7.82 13.86
C GLU A 168 -14.97 6.33 13.85
N SER A 169 -15.55 5.54 12.94
CA SER A 169 -15.19 4.14 12.76
C SER A 169 -13.69 3.98 12.44
N ILE A 170 -13.14 4.87 11.61
CA ILE A 170 -11.70 4.88 11.31
C ILE A 170 -10.87 5.20 12.55
N ARG A 171 -11.27 6.19 13.37
CA ARG A 171 -10.56 6.52 14.63
C ARG A 171 -10.57 5.33 15.60
N GLN A 172 -11.72 4.69 15.76
CA GLN A 172 -11.85 3.52 16.62
C GLN A 172 -10.96 2.37 16.11
N ASN A 173 -10.94 2.12 14.80
CA ASN A 173 -10.05 1.12 14.19
C ASN A 173 -8.57 1.40 14.46
N ARG A 174 -8.13 2.67 14.46
CA ARG A 174 -6.73 3.01 14.79
C ARG A 174 -6.35 2.64 16.22
N ILE A 175 -7.27 2.84 17.17
CA ILE A 175 -7.07 2.47 18.58
C ILE A 175 -7.03 0.94 18.68
N THR A 176 -8.06 0.27 18.17
CA THR A 176 -8.19 -1.19 18.17
C THR A 176 -6.97 -1.87 17.55
N THR A 177 -6.54 -1.45 16.36
CA THR A 177 -5.39 -2.07 15.66
C THR A 177 -4.07 -1.82 16.36
N ARG A 178 -3.95 -0.74 17.12
CA ARG A 178 -2.77 -0.45 17.94
C ARG A 178 -2.70 -1.37 19.15
N GLU A 179 -3.82 -1.61 19.83
CA GLU A 179 -3.86 -2.39 21.07
C GLU A 179 -3.94 -3.89 20.83
N LEU A 180 -4.73 -4.28 19.84
CA LEU A 180 -5.14 -5.66 19.62
C LEU A 180 -4.48 -6.30 18.40
N GLY A 181 -3.84 -5.52 17.52
CA GLY A 181 -3.31 -5.99 16.25
C GLY A 181 -4.32 -5.89 15.09
N VAL A 182 -3.87 -6.28 13.90
CA VAL A 182 -4.61 -6.17 12.64
C VAL A 182 -5.20 -7.53 12.28
N GLU A 183 -6.49 -7.54 11.92
CA GLU A 183 -7.12 -8.72 11.33
C GLU A 183 -6.83 -8.76 9.83
N LEU A 184 -6.24 -9.88 9.39
CA LEU A 184 -5.79 -10.10 8.02
C LEU A 184 -6.30 -11.45 7.48
N SER A 185 -6.54 -11.50 6.18
CA SER A 185 -6.84 -12.71 5.41
C SER A 185 -5.69 -13.71 5.51
N GLU A 186 -6.00 -14.94 5.90
CA GLU A 186 -5.02 -16.03 6.02
C GLU A 186 -4.48 -16.46 4.65
N ALA A 187 -5.35 -16.54 3.64
CA ALA A 187 -4.96 -16.91 2.28
C ALA A 187 -4.03 -15.87 1.64
N ASP A 188 -4.33 -14.58 1.82
CA ASP A 188 -3.49 -13.51 1.29
C ASP A 188 -2.19 -13.38 2.09
N TRP A 189 -2.21 -13.65 3.40
CA TRP A 189 -1.00 -13.73 4.23
C TRP A 189 -0.04 -14.80 3.73
N HIS A 190 -0.52 -16.01 3.44
CA HIS A 190 0.32 -17.06 2.86
C HIS A 190 0.88 -16.66 1.49
N SER A 191 0.08 -15.99 0.67
CA SER A 191 0.52 -15.50 -0.64
C SER A 191 1.62 -14.45 -0.52
N LEU A 192 1.46 -13.49 0.41
CA LEU A 192 2.49 -12.50 0.74
C LEU A 192 3.79 -13.19 1.22
N TRP A 193 3.65 -14.17 2.11
CA TRP A 193 4.79 -14.86 2.71
C TRP A 193 5.65 -15.60 1.68
N ARG A 194 5.07 -16.08 0.58
CA ARG A 194 5.83 -16.67 -0.53
C ARG A 194 6.80 -15.68 -1.16
N PHE A 195 6.42 -14.41 -1.28
CA PHE A 195 7.31 -13.35 -1.73
C PHE A 195 8.34 -13.00 -0.65
N THR A 196 7.92 -12.92 0.61
CA THR A 196 8.83 -12.68 1.76
C THR A 196 9.98 -13.68 1.78
N GLN A 197 9.69 -14.97 1.58
CA GLN A 197 10.69 -16.04 1.53
C GLN A 197 11.70 -15.92 0.38
N GLN A 198 11.39 -15.17 -0.69
CA GLN A 198 12.32 -14.96 -1.81
C GLN A 198 13.44 -13.98 -1.45
N ALA A 199 13.18 -13.01 -0.56
CA ALA A 199 14.21 -12.08 -0.08
C ALA A 199 15.00 -12.61 1.12
N LEU A 200 14.40 -13.49 1.92
CA LEU A 200 15.10 -14.11 3.03
C LEU A 200 16.15 -15.10 2.49
N SER A 201 17.40 -14.94 2.92
CA SER A 201 18.47 -15.87 2.59
C SER A 201 18.06 -17.31 2.91
N LYS A 202 18.25 -18.24 1.97
CA LYS A 202 18.07 -19.67 2.27
C LYS A 202 19.00 -20.04 3.41
N SER A 203 18.50 -20.73 4.43
CA SER A 203 19.30 -21.35 5.50
C SER A 203 20.12 -22.53 4.93
N SER A 204 21.00 -22.27 3.96
CA SER A 204 21.98 -23.22 3.45
C SER A 204 23.31 -23.04 4.17
N LYS A 205 24.14 -24.08 4.17
CA LYS A 205 25.49 -24.03 4.75
C LYS A 205 26.35 -22.92 4.11
N GLU A 206 26.15 -22.67 2.82
CA GLU A 206 26.82 -21.60 2.07
C GLU A 206 26.39 -20.20 2.51
N SER A 207 25.10 -19.97 2.79
CA SER A 207 24.63 -18.66 3.29
C SER A 207 25.20 -18.31 4.67
N ARG A 208 25.44 -19.32 5.52
CA ARG A 208 26.08 -19.14 6.83
C ARG A 208 27.57 -18.83 6.70
N LEU A 209 28.23 -19.44 5.71
CA LEU A 209 29.65 -19.23 5.43
C LEU A 209 29.94 -17.88 4.76
N SER A 210 28.98 -17.32 4.00
CA SER A 210 29.12 -16.02 3.34
C SER A 210 28.74 -14.82 4.20
N GLY A 211 28.38 -15.03 5.48
CA GLY A 211 28.03 -13.96 6.41
C GLY A 211 26.65 -13.31 6.18
N ALA A 212 25.82 -13.84 5.29
CA ALA A 212 24.45 -13.38 5.11
C ALA A 212 23.61 -13.74 6.36
N GLY A 213 23.44 -12.75 7.25
CA GLY A 213 22.73 -12.90 8.53
C GLY A 213 23.59 -12.69 9.78
N ALA A 214 24.89 -12.47 9.64
CA ALA A 214 25.74 -12.03 10.76
C ALA A 214 25.53 -10.53 10.97
N SER A 215 24.57 -10.18 11.83
CA SER A 215 24.67 -8.90 12.56
C SER A 215 26.06 -8.89 13.19
N LEU A 216 26.79 -7.78 13.02
CA LEU A 216 28.09 -7.53 13.68
C LEU A 216 27.99 -8.02 15.11
N VAL A 217 28.65 -9.14 15.41
CA VAL A 217 28.88 -9.53 16.79
C VAL A 217 29.93 -8.54 17.24
N ASP A 218 29.48 -7.55 18.01
CA ASP A 218 30.35 -6.71 18.82
C ASP A 218 31.10 -7.67 19.75
N ILE A 219 32.38 -7.83 19.50
CA ILE A 219 33.29 -8.52 20.40
C ILE A 219 34.20 -7.41 20.90
N ASP A 220 33.90 -7.02 22.14
CA ASP A 220 34.68 -6.28 23.13
C ASP A 220 36.19 -6.23 22.89
#